data_AF-A0A659S204-F1
#
_entry.id   AF-A0A659S204-F1
#
_cell.length_a   1.000
_cell.length_b   1.000
_cell.length_c   1.000
_cell.angle_alpha   90.00
_cell.angle_beta   90.00
_cell.angle_gamma   90.00
#
_symmetry.space_group_name_H-M   'P 1'
#
loop_
_entity.id
_entity.type
_entity.pdbx_description
1 polymer ?
#
loop_
_entity_poly.entity_id
_entity_poly.type
_entity_poly.pdbx_seq_one_letter_code
_entity_poly.pdbx_strand_id
1 'polypeptide(L)'
;MVLFTRFMLMGIAMPQISRTALVPYSAEQMYQLVNDVQSYPQFLPGCVGSRVLESSPAQMTAAVDVSKAGISKTFTTGNQLTRNQSILMH
;
A
#
# COMPACT_ATOMS: atom_id res chain seq x y z
N MET A 1 -12.92 3.22 -44.21
CA MET A 1 -13.39 2.26 -43.19
C MET A 1 -12.27 1.29 -42.81
N VAL A 2 -11.14 1.80 -42.27
CA VAL A 2 -10.02 0.97 -41.76
C VAL A 2 -9.38 1.60 -40.50
N LEU A 3 -9.87 2.76 -40.03
CA LEU A 3 -9.25 3.49 -38.90
C LEU A 3 -9.87 3.21 -37.52
N PHE A 4 -10.82 2.26 -37.41
CA PHE A 4 -11.51 1.97 -36.15
C PHE A 4 -11.09 0.65 -35.48
N THR A 5 -10.28 -0.19 -36.13
CA THR A 5 -10.03 -1.56 -35.64
C THR A 5 -8.79 -1.69 -34.74
N ARG A 6 -8.03 -0.61 -34.49
CA ARG A 6 -6.76 -0.70 -33.75
C ARG A 6 -6.79 -0.19 -32.29
N PHE A 7 -7.97 0.11 -31.75
CA PHE A 7 -8.11 0.59 -30.36
C PHE A 7 -8.64 -0.48 -29.38
N MET A 8 -9.09 -1.63 -29.88
CA MET A 8 -9.84 -2.61 -29.09
C MET A 8 -8.99 -3.79 -28.54
N LEU A 9 -7.67 -3.77 -28.73
CA LEU A 9 -6.75 -4.86 -28.35
C LEU A 9 -5.70 -4.48 -27.29
N MET A 10 -5.69 -3.24 -26.79
CA MET A 10 -4.85 -2.89 -25.65
C MET A 10 -5.53 -3.41 -24.38
N GLY A 11 -5.26 -4.67 -24.04
CA GLY A 11 -5.64 -5.25 -22.75
C GLY A 11 -5.23 -4.31 -21.62
N ILE A 12 -6.08 -4.19 -20.60
CA ILE A 12 -5.85 -3.34 -19.45
C ILE A 12 -4.58 -3.86 -18.73
N ALA A 13 -3.42 -3.29 -19.06
CA ALA A 13 -2.16 -3.64 -18.42
C ALA A 13 -2.17 -3.04 -17.02
N MET A 14 -2.13 -3.88 -15.99
CA MET A 14 -1.98 -3.41 -14.61
C MET A 14 -0.57 -2.82 -14.44
N PRO A 15 -0.43 -1.53 -14.09
CA PRO A 15 0.87 -0.94 -13.91
C PRO A 15 1.56 -1.56 -12.70
N GLN A 16 2.77 -2.10 -12.91
CA GLN A 16 3.61 -2.64 -11.85
C GLN A 16 4.77 -1.68 -11.60
N ILE A 17 4.94 -1.25 -10.35
CA ILE A 17 6.04 -0.37 -9.93
C ILE A 17 6.84 -1.11 -8.86
N SER A 18 8.15 -1.25 -9.07
CA SER A 18 9.09 -1.78 -8.07
C SER A 18 10.15 -0.74 -7.76
N ARG A 19 10.43 -0.54 -6.48
CA ARG A 19 11.45 0.38 -5.96
C ARG A 19 12.23 -0.35 -4.88
N THR A 20 13.54 -0.14 -4.85
CA THR A 20 14.44 -0.75 -3.87
C THR A 20 15.45 0.28 -3.43
N ALA A 21 15.82 0.24 -2.15
CA ALA A 21 16.87 1.05 -1.56
C ALA A 21 17.64 0.22 -0.54
N LEU A 22 18.94 0.52 -0.37
CA LEU A 22 19.73 0.02 0.75
C LEU A 22 19.55 0.97 1.93
N VAL A 23 19.31 0.40 3.11
CA VAL A 23 19.07 1.17 4.34
C VAL A 23 19.92 0.61 5.49
N PRO A 24 20.40 1.45 6.41
CA PRO A 24 21.21 1.02 7.55
C PRO A 24 20.32 0.53 8.72
N TYR A 25 19.29 -0.26 8.42
CA TYR A 25 18.34 -0.79 9.39
C TYR A 25 18.16 -2.29 9.21
N SER A 26 17.85 -3.00 10.29
CA SER A 26 17.56 -4.42 10.23
C SER A 26 16.22 -4.69 9.54
N ALA A 27 16.04 -5.92 9.06
CA ALA A 27 14.76 -6.36 8.50
C ALA A 27 13.62 -6.24 9.53
N GLU A 28 13.90 -6.45 10.81
CA GLU A 28 12.94 -6.28 11.89
C GLU A 28 12.54 -4.81 12.08
N GLN A 29 13.49 -3.88 12.08
CA GLN A 29 13.19 -2.45 12.19
C GLN A 29 12.34 -1.97 11.01
N MET A 30 12.70 -2.37 9.79
CA MET A 30 11.94 -2.02 8.59
C MET A 30 10.54 -2.66 8.59
N TYR A 31 10.44 -3.91 9.02
CA TYR A 31 9.15 -4.59 9.16
C TYR A 31 8.26 -3.88 10.18
N GLN A 32 8.79 -3.53 11.36
CA GLN A 32 8.05 -2.81 12.39
C GLN A 32 7.59 -1.43 11.91
N LEU A 33 8.46 -0.69 11.21
CA LEU A 33 8.14 0.61 10.63
C LEU A 33 6.93 0.54 9.67
N VAL A 34 6.91 -0.47 8.80
CA VAL A 34 5.81 -0.63 7.82
C VAL A 34 4.58 -1.27 8.46
N ASN A 35 4.74 -2.14 9.46
CA ASN A 35 3.61 -2.78 10.12
C ASN A 35 2.89 -1.85 11.12
N ASP A 36 3.51 -0.73 11.52
CA ASP A 36 2.92 0.28 12.39
C ASP A 36 2.03 1.27 11.62
N VAL A 37 0.89 0.76 11.15
CA VAL A 37 -0.09 1.54 10.38
C VAL A 37 -0.59 2.75 11.17
N GLN A 38 -0.79 2.63 12.49
CA GLN A 38 -1.39 3.70 13.30
C GLN A 38 -0.56 4.98 13.31
N SER A 39 0.75 4.87 13.15
CA SER A 39 1.67 6.01 13.11
C SER A 39 1.74 6.70 11.75
N TYR A 40 1.13 6.13 10.69
CA TYR A 40 1.21 6.67 9.33
C TYR A 40 0.86 8.16 9.19
N PRO A 41 -0.17 8.73 9.87
CA PRO A 41 -0.48 10.15 9.78
C PRO A 41 0.64 11.07 10.27
N GLN A 42 1.58 10.56 11.06
CA GLN A 42 2.69 11.34 11.62
C GLN A 42 3.80 11.58 10.59
N PHE A 43 3.93 10.73 9.57
CA PHE A 43 5.09 10.78 8.66
C PHE A 43 4.77 10.53 7.18
N LEU A 44 3.63 9.94 6.81
CA LEU A 44 3.25 9.76 5.42
C LEU A 44 2.59 11.03 4.84
N PRO A 45 3.16 11.64 3.79
CA PRO A 45 2.57 12.82 3.18
C PRO A 45 1.16 12.57 2.66
N GLY A 46 0.21 13.38 3.11
CA GLY A 46 -1.20 13.29 2.71
C GLY A 46 -2.00 12.20 3.44
N CYS A 47 -1.40 11.42 4.33
CA CYS A 47 -2.15 10.56 5.24
C CYS A 47 -2.72 11.40 6.39
N VAL A 48 -4.04 11.54 6.46
CA VAL A 48 -4.73 12.36 7.47
C VAL A 48 -5.37 11.53 8.58
N GLY A 49 -5.39 10.20 8.42
CA GLY A 49 -5.94 9.26 9.39
C GLY A 49 -5.52 7.84 9.06
N SER A 50 -5.41 6.99 10.06
CA SER A 50 -5.13 5.56 9.88
C SER A 50 -5.69 4.77 11.05
N ARG A 51 -6.04 3.50 10.80
CA ARG A 51 -6.59 2.60 11.81
C ARG A 51 -6.40 1.14 11.43
N VAL A 52 -6.13 0.30 12.43
CA VAL A 52 -6.17 -1.16 12.31
C VAL A 52 -7.59 -1.61 12.61
N LEU A 53 -8.19 -2.36 11.68
CA LEU A 53 -9.53 -2.91 11.80
C LEU A 53 -9.49 -4.31 12.43
N GLU A 54 -8.53 -5.13 12.00
CA GLU A 54 -8.30 -6.49 12.52
C GLU A 54 -6.80 -6.78 12.53
N SER A 55 -6.32 -7.54 13.51
CA SER A 55 -4.91 -7.94 13.58
C SER A 55 -4.74 -9.31 14.22
N SER A 56 -3.84 -10.09 13.63
CA SER A 56 -3.35 -11.36 14.13
C SER A 56 -1.85 -11.47 13.81
N PRO A 57 -1.15 -12.52 14.30
CA PRO A 57 0.26 -12.72 13.97
C PRO A 57 0.55 -12.89 12.47
N ALA A 58 -0.43 -13.34 11.67
CA ALA A 58 -0.24 -13.67 10.26
C ALA A 58 -1.03 -12.78 9.29
N GLN A 59 -1.94 -11.94 9.78
CA GLN A 59 -2.82 -11.11 8.96
C GLN A 59 -3.14 -9.77 9.65
N MET A 60 -3.35 -8.73 8.87
CA MET A 60 -3.87 -7.43 9.34
C MET A 60 -4.82 -6.83 8.31
N THR A 61 -5.97 -6.35 8.76
CA THR A 61 -6.86 -5.49 7.97
C THR A 61 -6.70 -4.05 8.48
N ALA A 62 -6.36 -3.12 7.60
CA ALA A 62 -6.04 -1.73 7.95
C ALA A 62 -6.73 -0.75 7.01
N ALA A 63 -7.05 0.44 7.51
CA ALA A 63 -7.58 1.54 6.69
C ALA A 63 -6.73 2.81 6.84
N VAL A 64 -6.52 3.50 5.72
CA VAL A 64 -5.76 4.75 5.64
C VAL A 64 -6.60 5.80 4.93
N ASP A 65 -6.74 6.97 5.55
CA ASP A 65 -7.43 8.12 4.99
C ASP A 65 -6.39 9.05 4.35
N VAL A 66 -6.51 9.26 3.05
CA VAL A 66 -5.59 10.09 2.26
C VAL A 66 -6.32 11.33 1.78
N SER A 67 -5.70 12.50 1.97
CA SER A 67 -6.16 13.78 1.44
C SER A 67 -5.05 14.44 0.61
N LYS A 68 -5.37 14.77 -0.65
CA LYS A 68 -4.46 15.48 -1.55
C LYS A 68 -5.24 16.30 -2.56
N ALA A 69 -4.86 17.58 -2.71
CA ALA A 69 -5.42 18.50 -3.70
C ALA A 69 -6.97 18.55 -3.71
N GLY A 70 -7.59 18.60 -2.53
CA GLY A 70 -9.04 18.68 -2.37
C GLY A 70 -9.79 17.35 -2.53
N ILE A 71 -9.09 16.24 -2.78
CA ILE A 71 -9.66 14.89 -2.84
C ILE A 71 -9.34 14.15 -1.55
N SER A 72 -10.35 13.57 -0.93
CA SER A 72 -10.21 12.67 0.23
C SER A 72 -10.75 11.28 -0.10
N LYS A 73 -10.00 10.24 0.25
CA LYS A 73 -10.36 8.83 0.08
C LYS A 73 -9.89 8.00 1.26
N THR A 74 -10.64 6.95 1.57
CA THR A 74 -10.20 5.89 2.48
C THR A 74 -9.85 4.67 1.65
N PHE A 75 -8.67 4.10 1.92
CA PHE A 75 -8.23 2.83 1.35
C PHE A 75 -8.17 1.80 2.47
N THR A 76 -8.72 0.62 2.23
CA THR A 76 -8.64 -0.51 3.16
C THR A 76 -7.79 -1.61 2.51
N THR A 77 -6.85 -2.16 3.27
CA THR A 77 -5.91 -3.18 2.82
C THR A 77 -6.04 -4.44 3.65
N GLY A 78 -6.02 -5.61 3.01
CA GLY A 78 -5.84 -6.90 3.66
C GLY A 78 -4.40 -7.36 3.50
N ASN A 79 -3.65 -7.45 4.59
CA ASN A 79 -2.21 -7.70 4.59
C ASN A 79 -1.90 -9.09 5.16
N GLN A 80 -1.17 -9.91 4.41
CA GLN A 80 -0.54 -11.12 4.93
C GLN A 80 0.85 -10.79 5.50
N LEU A 81 1.13 -11.33 6.67
CA LEU A 81 2.30 -10.99 7.46
C LEU A 81 3.24 -12.19 7.57
N THR A 82 4.47 -12.03 7.08
CA THR A 82 5.58 -12.93 7.39
C THR A 82 6.59 -12.15 8.20
N ARG A 83 6.64 -12.43 9.51
CA ARG A 83 7.38 -11.64 10.50
C ARG A 83 8.82 -11.39 10.06
N ASN A 84 9.22 -10.13 10.05
CA ASN A 84 10.57 -9.67 9.69
C ASN A 84 11.02 -10.04 8.26
N GLN A 85 10.09 -10.37 7.36
CA GLN A 85 10.40 -10.76 5.98
C GLN A 85 9.54 -10.02 4.95
N SER A 86 8.20 -10.05 5.09
CA SER A 86 7.31 -9.46 4.08
C SER A 86 5.94 -9.07 4.63
N ILE A 87 5.36 -8.06 4.00
CA ILE A 87 3.96 -7.65 4.14
C ILE A 87 3.38 -7.65 2.72
N LEU A 88 2.44 -8.56 2.44
CA LEU A 88 1.83 -8.71 1.13
C LEU A 88 0.37 -8.26 1.19
N MET A 89 0.04 -7.23 0.43
CA MET A 89 -1.32 -6.70 0.32
C MET A 89 -2.11 -7.47 -0.74
N HIS A 90 -3.35 -7.87 -0.41
CA HIS A 90 -4.35 -8.44 -1.34
C HIS A 90 -5.37 -7.38 -1.77
#